data_AF-A0A6G8IN40-F1
#
_entry.id   AF-A0A6G8IN40-F1
#
_cell.length_a   1.000
_cell.length_b   1.000
_cell.length_c   1.000
_cell.angle_alpha   90.00
_cell.angle_beta   90.00
_cell.angle_gamma   90.00
#
_symmetry.space_group_name_H-M   'P 1'
#
loop_
_entity.id
_entity.type
_entity.pdbx_description
1 polymer ?
#
loop_
_entity_poly.entity_id
_entity_poly.type
_entity_poly.pdbx_seq_one_letter_code
_entity_poly.pdbx_strand_id
1 'polypeptide(L)'
;MRTGESEVAGTWMMRAEDIQGLSAEQIASKFALPQVPTHVVDVRVSAGQTMRVSVANDVQIKQGLGGNGGGGGVQFEVTSQPKDMVEFRSWFSNPRPIR
;
A
#
# COMPACT_ATOMS: atom_id res chain seq x y z
N MET A 1 -2.53 -23.84 1.93
CA MET A 1 -1.85 -23.25 0.76
C MET A 1 -2.47 -21.87 0.57
N ARG A 2 -1.78 -20.78 0.92
CA ARG A 2 -2.27 -19.42 0.61
C ARG A 2 -1.94 -19.18 -0.86
N THR A 3 -2.95 -19.14 -1.71
CA THR A 3 -2.85 -18.69 -3.10
C THR A 3 -2.26 -17.28 -3.11
N GLY A 4 -1.42 -16.96 -4.10
CA GLY A 4 -0.69 -15.69 -4.22
C GLY A 4 -1.56 -14.46 -4.50
N GLU A 5 -2.79 -14.43 -3.97
CA GLU A 5 -3.72 -13.31 -4.05
C GLU A 5 -3.46 -12.41 -2.85
N SER A 6 -2.93 -11.21 -3.09
CA SER A 6 -2.83 -10.17 -2.07
C SER A 6 -4.23 -9.70 -1.69
N GLU A 7 -4.57 -9.70 -0.40
CA GLU A 7 -5.78 -8.99 0.06
C GLU A 7 -5.63 -7.50 -0.26
N VAL A 8 -6.66 -6.94 -0.89
CA VAL A 8 -6.75 -5.51 -1.20
C VAL A 8 -6.81 -4.65 0.07
N ALA A 9 -7.36 -5.22 1.15
CA ALA A 9 -7.53 -4.53 2.42
C ALA A 9 -6.22 -4.55 3.21
N GLY A 10 -5.64 -3.37 3.45
CA GLY A 10 -4.41 -3.19 4.22
C GLY A 10 -4.44 -1.90 5.04
N THR A 11 -3.64 -1.82 6.09
CA THR A 11 -3.55 -0.62 6.94
C THR A 11 -2.71 0.49 6.32
N TRP A 12 -1.82 0.14 5.39
CA TRP A 12 -0.94 1.06 4.68
C TRP A 12 -1.54 1.52 3.36
N MET A 13 -1.39 2.81 3.07
CA MET A 13 -1.89 3.47 1.86
C MET A 13 -1.00 4.65 1.46
N MET A 14 -1.19 5.13 0.25
CA MET A 14 -0.49 6.28 -0.34
C MET A 14 -1.51 7.22 -0.99
N ARG A 15 -1.14 8.49 -1.22
CA ARG A 15 -2.04 9.40 -1.96
C ARG A 15 -2.07 9.01 -3.43
N ALA A 16 -3.23 9.15 -4.07
CA ALA A 16 -3.40 8.84 -5.49
C ALA A 16 -2.49 9.69 -6.39
N GLU A 17 -2.26 10.96 -6.02
CA GLU A 17 -1.33 11.86 -6.71
C GLU A 17 0.12 11.39 -6.66
N ASP A 18 0.54 10.68 -5.60
CA ASP A 18 1.92 10.20 -5.46
C ASP A 18 2.22 9.04 -6.41
N ILE A 19 1.20 8.39 -6.97
CA ILE A 19 1.33 7.29 -7.95
C ILE A 19 0.83 7.65 -9.35
N GLN A 20 0.31 8.86 -9.55
CA GLN A 20 -0.24 9.26 -10.83
C GLN A 20 0.86 9.28 -11.90
N GLY A 21 0.65 8.53 -12.99
CA GLY A 21 1.59 8.44 -14.11
C GLY A 21 2.82 7.55 -13.85
N LEU A 22 2.88 6.87 -12.70
CA LEU A 22 3.93 5.88 -12.42
C LEU A 22 3.51 4.50 -12.94
N SER A 23 4.47 3.75 -13.49
CA SER A 23 4.30 2.33 -13.78
C SER A 23 4.23 1.49 -12.50
N ALA A 24 3.78 0.24 -12.62
CA ALA A 24 3.75 -0.70 -11.51
C ALA A 24 5.12 -0.87 -10.83
N GLU A 25 6.20 -0.96 -11.61
CA GLU A 25 7.57 -1.09 -11.12
C GLU A 25 8.04 0.17 -10.39
N GLN A 26 7.66 1.34 -10.90
CA GLN A 26 7.99 2.62 -10.26
C GLN A 26 7.24 2.77 -8.93
N ILE A 27 5.98 2.33 -8.86
CA ILE A 27 5.22 2.28 -7.60
C ILE A 27 5.88 1.32 -6.62
N ALA A 28 6.22 0.10 -7.07
CA ALA A 28 6.89 -0.90 -6.24
C ALA A 28 8.23 -0.39 -5.69
N SER A 29 9.02 0.30 -6.52
CA SER A 29 10.27 0.92 -6.09
C SER A 29 10.00 2.07 -5.10
N LYS A 30 9.17 3.06 -5.45
CA LYS A 30 8.91 4.26 -4.62
C LYS A 30 8.38 3.95 -3.22
N PHE A 31 7.57 2.89 -3.10
CA PHE A 31 6.96 2.48 -1.83
C PHE A 31 7.58 1.20 -1.25
N ALA A 32 8.71 0.76 -1.80
CA ALA A 32 9.42 -0.43 -1.36
C ALA A 32 8.52 -1.67 -1.24
N LEU A 33 7.60 -1.88 -2.19
CA LEU A 33 6.66 -3.00 -2.15
C LEU A 33 7.40 -4.32 -2.39
N PRO A 34 7.03 -5.40 -1.67
CA PRO A 34 7.71 -6.70 -1.79
C PRO A 34 7.46 -7.38 -3.14
N GLN A 35 6.40 -7.00 -3.86
CA GLN A 35 6.02 -7.52 -5.17
C GLN A 35 5.57 -6.35 -6.05
N VAL A 36 5.70 -6.51 -7.37
CA VAL A 36 5.18 -5.54 -8.34
C VAL A 36 3.64 -5.59 -8.32
N PRO A 37 2.95 -4.48 -8.00
CA PRO A 37 1.49 -4.47 -7.92
C PRO A 37 0.88 -4.55 -9.33
N THR A 38 -0.28 -5.19 -9.44
CA THR A 38 -1.02 -5.27 -10.70
C THR A 38 -2.23 -4.34 -10.74
N HIS A 39 -2.75 -3.96 -9.56
CA HIS A 39 -3.97 -3.18 -9.40
C HIS A 39 -3.80 -2.11 -8.33
N VAL A 40 -4.63 -1.08 -8.43
CA VAL A 40 -4.85 -0.07 -7.39
C VAL A 40 -6.33 -0.01 -7.04
N VAL A 41 -6.61 0.41 -5.81
CA VAL A 41 -7.98 0.64 -5.32
C VAL A 41 -8.06 2.03 -4.71
N ASP A 42 -9.26 2.61 -4.72
CA ASP A 42 -9.53 3.84 -4.01
C ASP A 42 -9.84 3.53 -2.54
N VAL A 43 -9.18 4.23 -1.63
CA VAL A 43 -9.37 4.03 -0.18
C VAL A 43 -10.03 5.26 0.43
N ARG A 44 -11.15 5.06 1.14
CA ARG A 44 -11.84 6.09 1.93
C ARG A 44 -11.88 5.66 3.40
N VAL A 45 -10.97 6.21 4.20
CA VAL A 45 -10.91 5.97 5.64
C VAL A 45 -12.08 6.67 6.33
N SER A 46 -12.76 6.00 7.25
CA SER A 46 -13.83 6.65 8.03
C SER A 46 -13.27 7.74 8.94
N ALA A 47 -14.10 8.74 9.27
CA ALA A 47 -13.67 9.84 10.12
C ALA A 47 -13.35 9.37 11.55
N GLY A 48 -12.41 10.05 12.22
CA GLY A 48 -12.03 9.75 13.60
C GLY A 48 -10.94 8.68 13.75
N GLN A 49 -10.42 8.14 12.64
CA GLN A 49 -9.30 7.19 12.69
C GLN A 49 -7.97 7.90 12.95
N THR A 50 -7.14 7.29 13.79
CA THR A 50 -5.77 7.75 14.01
C THR A 50 -4.87 7.22 12.91
N MET A 51 -4.10 8.13 12.30
CA MET A 51 -3.19 7.80 11.22
C MET A 51 -1.75 8.18 11.57
N ARG A 52 -0.81 7.33 11.19
CA ARG A 52 0.63 7.61 11.24
C ARG A 52 1.12 7.91 9.83
N VAL A 53 2.00 8.91 9.71
CA VAL A 53 2.66 9.25 8.45
C VAL A 53 4.14 8.93 8.58
N SER A 54 4.69 8.25 7.57
CA SER A 54 6.13 7.97 7.49
C SER A 54 6.60 8.03 6.04
N VAL A 55 7.91 8.00 5.85
CA VAL A 55 8.53 7.81 4.52
C VAL A 55 8.90 6.34 4.39
N ALA A 56 8.54 5.72 3.28
CA ALA A 56 8.90 4.34 2.95
C ALA A 56 10.42 4.23 2.93
N ASN A 57 10.98 3.35 3.74
CA ASN A 57 12.39 3.00 3.68
C ASN A 57 12.57 1.78 2.77
N ASP A 58 13.77 1.61 2.23
CA ASP A 58 14.09 0.46 1.38
C ASP A 58 13.73 -0.86 2.10
N VAL A 59 13.05 -1.75 1.39
CA VAL A 59 12.67 -3.05 1.94
C VAL A 59 13.82 -4.01 1.70
N GLN A 60 14.42 -4.48 2.81
CA GLN A 60 15.35 -5.60 2.75
C GLN A 60 14.57 -6.88 2.41
N ILE A 61 14.68 -7.30 1.15
CA ILE A 61 14.06 -8.52 0.61
C ILE A 61 14.67 -9.79 1.23
N LYS A 62 15.86 -9.68 1.85
CA LYS A 62 16.47 -10.62 2.82
C LYS A 62 17.53 -9.87 3.65
N GLN A 63 17.67 -10.21 4.94
CA GLN A 63 18.78 -9.69 5.75
C GLN A 63 20.12 -9.95 5.04
N GLY A 64 20.79 -8.89 4.60
CA GLY A 64 22.11 -8.96 3.95
C GLY A 64 22.12 -9.22 2.43
N LEU A 65 20.98 -9.26 1.73
CA LEU A 65 20.92 -9.51 0.28
C LEU A 65 20.21 -8.39 -0.50
N GLY A 66 20.57 -7.14 -0.21
CA GLY A 66 20.11 -5.96 -0.94
C GLY A 66 18.63 -5.65 -0.72
N GLY A 67 18.28 -4.37 -0.76
CA GLY A 67 16.88 -3.95 -0.87
C GLY A 67 16.43 -3.89 -2.32
N ASN A 68 15.21 -3.41 -2.57
CA ASN A 68 14.79 -3.12 -3.95
C ASN A 68 15.39 -1.80 -4.47
N GLY A 69 16.26 -1.15 -3.68
CA GLY A 69 16.90 0.12 -4.01
C GLY A 69 15.91 1.28 -4.04
N GLY A 70 14.71 1.08 -3.49
CA GLY A 70 13.57 1.99 -3.53
C GLY A 70 13.28 2.64 -2.16
N GLY A 71 12.11 3.25 -2.06
CA GLY A 71 11.69 4.06 -0.92
C GLY A 71 11.54 5.54 -1.26
N GLY A 72 11.36 6.37 -0.24
CA GLY A 72 11.14 7.82 -0.36
C GLY A 72 9.68 8.24 -0.55
N GLY A 73 8.77 7.31 -0.83
CA GLY A 73 7.33 7.58 -0.89
C GLY A 73 6.74 7.91 0.48
N VAL A 74 5.88 8.93 0.58
CA VAL A 74 5.13 9.22 1.81
C VAL A 74 3.99 8.21 1.94
N GLN A 75 3.98 7.46 3.03
CA GLN A 75 2.98 6.43 3.32
C GLN A 75 2.20 6.77 4.58
N PHE A 76 0.96 6.30 4.59
CA PHE A 76 -0.01 6.53 5.65
C PHE A 76 -0.45 5.18 6.19
N GLU A 77 -0.46 5.03 7.51
CA GLU A 77 -0.97 3.86 8.18
C GLU A 77 -2.15 4.23 9.06
N VAL A 78 -3.25 3.50 8.94
CA VAL A 78 -4.31 3.54 9.94
C VAL A 78 -3.88 2.68 11.14
N THR A 79 -3.53 3.32 12.25
CA THR A 79 -3.06 2.62 13.46
C THR A 79 -4.22 2.16 14.35
N SER A 80 -5.39 2.75 14.18
CA SER A 80 -6.64 2.29 14.81
C SER A 80 -7.44 1.47 13.80
N GLN A 81 -7.03 0.21 13.57
CA GLN A 81 -7.81 -0.67 12.70
C GLN A 81 -9.23 -0.84 13.27
N PRO A 82 -10.30 -0.69 12.45
CA PRO A 82 -11.65 -0.97 12.90
C PRO A 82 -11.76 -2.43 13.35
N LYS A 83 -12.45 -2.68 14.47
CA LYS A 83 -12.76 -4.05 14.91
C LYS A 83 -13.75 -4.75 13.97
N ASP A 84 -14.56 -3.95 13.27
CA ASP A 84 -15.50 -4.43 12.28
C ASP A 84 -14.80 -4.58 10.92
N MET A 85 -14.63 -5.83 10.50
CA MET A 85 -14.00 -6.18 9.22
C MET A 85 -14.91 -5.86 8.02
N VAL A 86 -16.22 -5.75 8.21
CA VAL A 86 -17.16 -5.31 7.16
C VAL A 86 -16.98 -3.82 6.91
N GLU A 87 -16.93 -3.02 7.97
CA GLU A 87 -16.60 -1.59 7.87
C GLU A 87 -15.23 -1.41 7.21
N PHE A 88 -14.20 -2.12 7.69
CA PHE A 88 -12.85 -2.00 7.15
C PHE A 88 -12.80 -2.35 5.65
N ARG A 89 -13.45 -3.43 5.21
CA ARG A 89 -13.50 -3.80 3.79
C ARG A 89 -14.26 -2.79 2.95
N SER A 90 -15.27 -2.10 3.51
CA SER A 90 -16.04 -1.07 2.80
C SER A 90 -15.22 0.17 2.40
N TRP A 91 -14.06 0.38 3.02
CA TRP A 91 -13.17 1.50 2.69
C TRP A 91 -12.52 1.36 1.32
N PHE A 92 -12.39 0.14 0.80
CA PHE A 92 -11.68 -0.16 -0.44
C PHE A 92 -12.67 -0.32 -1.59
N SER A 93 -12.47 0.43 -2.68
CA SER A 93 -13.40 0.48 -3.80
C SER A 93 -12.69 0.68 -5.14
N ASN A 94 -13.42 0.51 -6.25
CA ASN A 94 -12.96 0.81 -7.60
C ASN A 94 -11.59 0.16 -7.97
N PRO A 95 -11.48 -1.18 -7.89
CA PRO A 95 -10.27 -1.88 -8.30
C PRO A 95 -10.03 -1.71 -9.80
N ARG A 96 -8.82 -1.31 -10.16
CA ARG A 96 -8.43 -1.09 -11.56
C ARG A 96 -6.97 -1.49 -11.80
N PRO A 97 -6.64 -1.99 -13.00
CA PRO A 97 -5.27 -2.32 -13.34
C PRO A 97 -4.42 -1.06 -13.41
N ILE A 98 -3.14 -1.19 -13.05
CA ILE A 98 -2.13 -0.15 -13.27
C ILE A 98 -1.76 -0.17 -14.76
N ARG A 99 -1.67 1.01 -15.38
CA ARG A 99 -1.32 1.17 -16.80
C ARG A 99 0.18 1.32 -17.01
#